data_AF-A0A8W7PVN0-F1
#
_entry.id   AF-A0A8W7PVN0-F1
#
_cell.length_a   1.000
_cell.length_b   1.000
_cell.length_c   1.000
_cell.angle_alpha   90.00
_cell.angle_beta   90.00
_cell.angle_gamma   90.00
#
_symmetry.space_group_name_H-M   'P 1'
#
loop_
_entity.id
_entity.type
_entity.pdbx_description
1 polymer ?
#
loop_
_entity_poly.entity_id
_entity_poly.type
_entity_poly.pdbx_seq_one_letter_code
_entity_poly.pdbx_strand_id
1 'polypeptide(L)'
;LLRHFLLQLTIVAVLFAHWLTTRPPTGCWETAIGQELYRLLVVDFFISTVLLSAVRGVRYLLHARYGPARGRAGPLAPYLTPPPFCIETHSLGLVYNQTLLWFGVLFAPPLVLLVALKLLLVFYVNKCELMYLCQPPARLWRSSQTQTLFLVLVFVSLFGVLLTHGYLIMQVPVSEGCGPFRGTQYMYQLFMQGILKLREEHLFWRAFVYITKPAIIGGVLLTMGVATYYLRAKSRAQIAKVKLLKELLCLEAKDKEFLLANLSKVARGKDCTGEQLDRIELVGGGRLNGPADRYYTDPCATWRYEESPHKPDVGAGTASAGTTNSTSSSSGYQ
;
A
#
# COMPACT_ATOMS: atom_id res chain seq x y z
N LEU A 1 4.34 -4.51 13.36
CA LEU A 1 4.19 -5.12 12.01
C LEU A 1 5.26 -6.17 11.73
N LEU A 2 6.55 -5.81 11.68
CA LEU A 2 7.65 -6.77 11.43
C LEU A 2 7.63 -7.98 12.37
N ARG A 3 7.48 -7.77 13.69
CA ARG A 3 7.36 -8.86 14.67
C ARG A 3 6.25 -9.86 14.33
N HIS A 4 5.07 -9.38 13.94
CA HIS A 4 3.94 -10.23 13.59
C HIS A 4 4.21 -11.04 12.32
N PHE A 5 4.83 -10.41 11.33
CA PHE A 5 5.25 -11.08 10.11
C PHE A 5 6.27 -12.19 10.37
N LEU A 6 7.31 -11.89 11.17
CA LEU A 6 8.32 -12.87 11.54
C LEU A 6 7.69 -14.05 12.29
N LEU A 7 6.76 -13.80 13.21
CA LEU A 7 6.02 -14.86 13.90
C LEU A 7 5.24 -15.74 12.91
N GLN A 8 4.49 -15.16 11.98
CA GLN A 8 3.76 -15.92 10.96
C GLN A 8 4.71 -16.75 10.09
N LEU A 9 5.84 -16.18 9.66
CA LEU A 9 6.84 -16.88 8.86
C LEU A 9 7.44 -18.06 9.64
N THR A 10 7.77 -17.87 10.92
CA THR A 10 8.30 -18.94 11.78
C THR A 10 7.28 -20.06 11.98
N ILE A 11 5.99 -19.75 12.16
CA ILE A 11 4.94 -20.76 12.30
C ILE A 11 4.83 -21.60 11.03
N VAL A 12 4.81 -20.97 9.85
CA VAL A 12 4.76 -21.69 8.57
C VAL A 12 6.00 -22.56 8.37
N ALA A 13 7.19 -22.02 8.67
CA ALA A 13 8.44 -22.76 8.55
C ALA A 13 8.46 -24.00 9.47
N VAL A 14 8.00 -23.88 10.72
CA VAL A 14 7.92 -24.99 11.68
C VAL A 14 6.90 -26.02 11.24
N LEU A 15 5.70 -25.62 10.82
CA LEU A 15 4.68 -26.53 10.30
C LEU A 15 5.21 -27.31 9.09
N PHE A 16 5.90 -26.63 8.19
CA PHE A 16 6.47 -27.28 7.03
C PHE A 16 7.60 -28.25 7.39
N ALA A 17 8.51 -27.86 8.27
CA ALA A 17 9.55 -28.75 8.77
C ALA A 17 8.94 -29.97 9.48
N HIS A 18 7.85 -29.78 10.22
CA HIS A 18 7.12 -30.86 10.86
C HIS A 18 6.51 -31.83 9.84
N TRP A 19 5.85 -31.33 8.79
CA TRP A 19 5.29 -32.19 7.73
C TRP A 19 6.37 -32.92 6.93
N LEU A 20 7.55 -32.31 6.73
CA LEU A 20 8.68 -32.96 6.06
C LEU A 20 9.34 -34.06 6.89
N THR A 21 9.35 -33.90 8.22
CA THR A 21 9.94 -34.88 9.16
C THR A 21 8.95 -36.00 9.48
N THR A 22 7.67 -35.67 9.61
CA THR A 22 6.59 -36.60 9.94
C THR A 22 5.96 -37.15 8.67
N ARG A 23 6.77 -37.81 7.84
CA ARG A 23 6.28 -38.39 6.58
C ARG A 23 5.36 -39.56 6.89
N PRO A 24 4.18 -39.66 6.24
CA PRO A 24 3.32 -40.80 6.44
C PRO A 24 4.04 -42.09 5.99
N PRO A 25 4.02 -43.17 6.80
CA PRO A 25 4.68 -44.43 6.46
C PRO A 25 3.96 -45.17 5.32
N THR A 26 2.70 -44.82 5.06
CA THR A 26 1.89 -45.35 3.96
C THR A 26 1.26 -44.18 3.20
N GLY A 27 1.37 -44.17 1.87
CA GLY A 27 0.89 -43.07 1.01
C GLY A 27 1.98 -42.11 0.52
N CYS A 28 1.59 -41.09 -0.25
CA CYS A 28 2.53 -40.15 -0.87
C CYS A 28 2.61 -38.89 -0.02
N TRP A 29 3.80 -38.62 0.51
CA TRP A 29 4.03 -37.45 1.35
C TRP A 29 3.75 -36.14 0.60
N GLU A 30 3.99 -36.08 -0.71
CA GLU A 30 3.77 -34.89 -1.54
C GLU A 30 2.28 -34.50 -1.56
N THR A 31 1.40 -35.51 -1.67
CA THR A 31 -0.05 -35.29 -1.69
C THR A 31 -0.56 -35.00 -0.28
N ALA A 32 0.01 -35.63 0.74
CA ALA A 32 -0.34 -35.36 2.14
C ALA A 32 -0.05 -33.90 2.54
N ILE A 33 1.11 -33.35 2.14
CA ILE A 33 1.43 -31.93 2.38
C ILE A 33 0.41 -31.01 1.70
N GLY A 34 0.03 -31.31 0.45
CA GLY A 34 -1.00 -30.55 -0.26
C GLY A 34 -2.36 -30.58 0.45
N GLN A 35 -2.75 -31.73 1.01
CA GLN A 35 -4.00 -31.88 1.76
C GLN A 35 -3.99 -31.13 3.10
N GLU A 36 -2.89 -31.20 3.86
CA GLU A 36 -2.77 -30.46 5.12
C GLU A 36 -2.75 -28.95 4.88
N LEU A 37 -2.08 -28.49 3.83
CA LEU A 37 -2.08 -27.08 3.45
C LEU A 37 -3.46 -26.60 3.01
N TYR A 38 -4.21 -27.43 2.26
CA TYR A 38 -5.61 -27.16 1.92
C TYR A 38 -6.46 -27.02 3.19
N ARG A 39 -6.37 -27.97 4.12
CA ARG A 39 -7.11 -27.93 5.39
C ARG A 39 -6.74 -26.69 6.20
N LEU A 40 -5.46 -26.36 6.28
CA LEU A 40 -4.97 -25.16 6.96
C LEU A 40 -5.57 -23.88 6.35
N LEU A 41 -5.58 -23.74 5.01
CA LEU A 41 -6.12 -22.56 4.34
C LEU A 41 -7.62 -22.38 4.54
N VAL A 42 -8.38 -23.49 4.54
CA VAL A 42 -9.83 -23.51 4.78
C VAL A 42 -10.13 -23.15 6.23
N VAL A 43 -9.44 -23.77 7.19
CA VAL A 43 -9.61 -23.48 8.62
C VAL A 43 -9.21 -22.03 8.93
N ASP A 44 -8.08 -21.56 8.38
CA ASP A 44 -7.66 -20.17 8.50
C ASP A 44 -8.71 -19.21 7.92
N PHE A 45 -9.33 -19.55 6.79
CA PHE A 45 -10.44 -18.76 6.25
C PHE A 45 -11.63 -18.69 7.21
N PHE A 46 -12.09 -19.82 7.74
CA PHE A 46 -13.21 -19.83 8.69
C PHE A 46 -12.89 -19.05 9.97
N ILE A 47 -11.71 -19.26 10.56
CA ILE A 47 -11.30 -18.55 11.78
C ILE A 47 -11.13 -17.06 11.50
N SER A 48 -10.39 -16.71 10.44
CA SER A 48 -10.03 -15.32 10.13
C SER A 48 -11.23 -14.51 9.64
N THR A 49 -12.12 -15.10 8.84
CA THR A 49 -13.20 -14.37 8.15
C THR A 49 -14.56 -14.56 8.81
N VAL A 50 -14.87 -15.71 9.39
CA VAL A 50 -16.19 -15.93 10.03
C VAL A 50 -16.10 -15.59 11.51
N LEU A 51 -15.15 -16.19 12.24
CA LEU A 51 -15.08 -16.02 13.69
C LEU A 51 -14.63 -14.61 14.09
N LEU A 52 -13.55 -14.08 13.50
CA LEU A 52 -13.10 -12.71 13.84
C LEU A 52 -14.13 -11.65 13.45
N SER A 53 -14.77 -11.79 12.29
CA SER A 53 -15.83 -10.86 11.85
C SER A 53 -17.07 -10.95 12.74
N ALA A 54 -17.47 -12.15 13.16
CA ALA A 54 -18.55 -12.34 14.12
C ALA A 54 -18.21 -11.68 15.48
N VAL A 55 -16.99 -11.86 15.99
CA VAL A 55 -16.52 -11.22 17.23
C VAL A 55 -16.54 -9.68 17.10
N ARG A 56 -16.07 -9.13 15.97
CA ARG A 56 -16.13 -7.69 15.68
C ARG A 56 -17.58 -7.21 15.63
N GLY A 57 -18.47 -7.96 14.99
CA GLY A 57 -19.91 -7.66 14.91
C GLY A 57 -20.60 -7.67 16.25
N VAL A 58 -20.33 -8.67 17.09
CA VAL A 58 -20.86 -8.74 18.46
C VAL A 58 -20.36 -7.57 19.30
N ARG A 59 -19.06 -7.23 19.22
CA ARG A 59 -18.51 -6.06 19.92
C ARG A 59 -19.18 -4.76 19.47
N TYR A 60 -19.38 -4.57 18.17
CA TYR A 60 -20.09 -3.42 17.63
C TYR A 60 -21.55 -3.36 18.14
N LEU A 61 -22.27 -4.48 18.13
CA LEU A 61 -23.64 -4.55 18.65
C LEU A 61 -23.70 -4.23 20.15
N LEU A 62 -22.77 -4.78 20.94
CA LEU A 62 -22.66 -4.49 22.37
C LEU A 62 -22.36 -3.01 22.61
N HIS A 63 -21.48 -2.40 21.81
CA HIS A 63 -21.22 -0.97 21.85
C HIS A 63 -22.45 -0.14 21.47
N ALA A 64 -23.20 -0.52 20.44
CA ALA A 64 -24.41 0.19 20.04
C ALA A 64 -25.52 0.09 21.10
N ARG A 65 -25.60 -1.04 21.84
CA ARG A 65 -26.64 -1.29 22.85
C ARG A 65 -26.28 -0.77 24.24
N TYR A 66 -25.02 -0.88 24.65
CA TYR A 66 -24.52 -0.59 26.00
C TYR A 66 -23.43 0.49 26.05
N GLY A 67 -23.11 1.12 24.91
CA GLY A 67 -22.08 2.14 24.80
C GLY A 67 -22.39 3.43 25.56
N PRO A 68 -21.45 4.40 25.54
CA PRO A 68 -21.42 5.54 26.45
C PRO A 68 -22.57 6.56 26.30
N ALA A 69 -23.53 6.33 25.41
CA ALA A 69 -24.78 7.08 25.35
C ALA A 69 -25.61 7.02 26.65
N ARG A 70 -25.30 6.10 27.59
CA ARG A 70 -26.00 5.97 28.88
C ARG A 70 -25.19 6.40 30.12
N GLY A 71 -24.10 7.17 29.95
CA GLY A 71 -23.45 7.91 31.04
C GLY A 71 -22.74 7.09 32.12
N ARG A 72 -22.54 5.78 31.94
CA ARG A 72 -21.78 4.93 32.87
C ARG A 72 -20.58 4.29 32.17
N ALA A 73 -19.42 4.94 32.27
CA ALA A 73 -18.15 4.32 31.94
C ALA A 73 -17.82 3.26 33.01
N GLY A 74 -18.39 2.07 32.86
CA GLY A 74 -17.98 0.91 33.63
C GLY A 74 -16.56 0.45 33.24
N PRO A 75 -15.88 -0.36 34.07
CA PRO A 75 -14.53 -0.88 33.79
C PRO A 75 -14.43 -1.72 32.49
N LEU A 76 -15.56 -2.10 31.90
CA LEU A 76 -15.67 -2.85 30.65
C LEU A 76 -15.71 -1.97 29.38
N ALA A 77 -15.78 -0.65 29.52
CA ALA A 77 -15.81 0.28 28.39
C ALA A 77 -14.67 0.09 27.36
N PRO A 78 -13.38 -0.09 27.75
CA PRO A 78 -12.31 -0.28 26.77
C PRO A 78 -12.39 -1.60 25.99
N TYR A 79 -13.07 -2.62 26.54
CA TYR A 79 -13.28 -3.91 25.86
C TYR A 79 -14.47 -3.89 24.90
N LEU A 80 -15.42 -2.97 25.11
CA LEU A 80 -16.62 -2.80 24.29
C LEU A 80 -16.41 -1.81 23.14
N THR A 81 -15.42 -0.90 23.21
CA THR A 81 -15.17 0.05 22.12
C THR A 81 -14.74 -0.68 20.82
N PRO A 82 -15.39 -0.40 19.67
CA PRO A 82 -14.99 -0.95 18.39
C PRO A 82 -13.54 -0.56 18.07
N PRO A 83 -12.66 -1.51 17.72
CA PRO A 83 -11.26 -1.20 17.41
C PRO A 83 -11.17 -0.37 16.11
N PRO A 84 -10.14 0.48 15.96
CA PRO A 84 -9.87 1.19 14.71
C PRO A 84 -9.52 0.20 13.60
N PHE A 85 -9.88 0.52 12.36
CA PHE A 85 -9.50 -0.31 11.22
C PHE A 85 -8.01 -0.16 10.90
N CYS A 86 -7.20 -1.13 11.31
CA CYS A 86 -5.78 -1.18 10.99
C CYS A 86 -5.57 -1.85 9.62
N ILE A 87 -5.33 -1.04 8.59
CA ILE A 87 -5.04 -1.51 7.22
C ILE A 87 -3.85 -2.48 7.24
N GLU A 88 -2.86 -2.24 8.11
CA GLU A 88 -1.65 -3.04 8.09
C GLU A 88 -1.88 -4.51 8.43
N THR A 89 -2.78 -4.81 9.36
CA THR A 89 -3.04 -6.18 9.81
C THR A 89 -3.75 -6.98 8.72
N HIS A 90 -4.71 -6.36 8.03
CA HIS A 90 -5.40 -6.98 6.90
C HIS A 90 -4.45 -7.20 5.71
N SER A 91 -3.59 -6.22 5.40
CA SER A 91 -2.56 -6.35 4.36
C SER A 91 -1.51 -7.41 4.72
N LEU A 92 -1.14 -7.56 5.99
CA LEU A 92 -0.21 -8.61 6.42
C LEU A 92 -0.82 -10.01 6.29
N GLY A 93 -2.12 -10.14 6.59
CA GLY A 93 -2.88 -11.36 6.32
C GLY A 93 -2.93 -11.71 4.84
N LEU A 94 -2.98 -10.72 3.95
CA LEU A 94 -2.90 -10.93 2.50
C LEU A 94 -1.53 -11.49 2.08
N VAL A 95 -0.44 -10.88 2.57
CA VAL A 95 0.92 -11.38 2.31
C VAL A 95 1.07 -12.81 2.82
N TYR A 96 0.60 -13.10 4.03
CA TYR A 96 0.61 -14.46 4.58
C TYR A 96 -0.11 -15.48 3.66
N ASN A 97 -1.33 -15.17 3.22
CA ASN A 97 -2.08 -16.03 2.30
C ASN A 97 -1.38 -16.25 0.97
N GLN A 98 -0.76 -15.19 0.43
CA GLN A 98 0.03 -15.28 -0.79
C GLN A 98 1.27 -16.19 -0.58
N THR A 99 1.93 -16.11 0.57
CA THR A 99 3.08 -16.98 0.86
C THR A 99 2.71 -18.44 0.97
N LEU A 100 1.59 -18.77 1.63
CA LEU A 100 1.06 -20.13 1.68
C LEU A 100 0.66 -20.65 0.30
N LEU A 101 0.10 -19.78 -0.55
CA LEU A 101 -0.24 -20.15 -1.92
C LEU A 101 1.01 -20.53 -2.71
N TRP A 102 2.04 -19.67 -2.71
CA TRP A 102 3.31 -19.95 -3.38
C TRP A 102 3.96 -21.21 -2.83
N PHE A 103 3.80 -21.46 -1.54
CA PHE A 103 4.24 -22.69 -0.90
C PHE A 103 3.53 -23.94 -1.43
N GLY A 104 2.21 -23.85 -1.57
CA GLY A 104 1.35 -24.99 -1.93
C GLY A 104 1.25 -25.32 -3.41
N VAL A 105 1.55 -24.37 -4.29
CA VAL A 105 1.32 -24.52 -5.73
C VAL A 105 2.08 -25.69 -6.34
N LEU A 106 3.26 -26.04 -5.77
CA LEU A 106 4.06 -27.19 -6.19
C LEU A 106 3.34 -28.53 -5.95
N PHE A 107 2.58 -28.63 -4.86
CA PHE A 107 1.95 -29.88 -4.42
C PHE A 107 0.48 -29.98 -4.88
N ALA A 108 -0.22 -28.86 -4.94
CA ALA A 108 -1.63 -28.78 -5.28
C ALA A 108 -1.92 -27.55 -6.16
N PRO A 109 -1.86 -27.68 -7.51
CA PRO A 109 -2.27 -26.62 -8.44
C PRO A 109 -3.71 -26.07 -8.23
N PRO A 110 -4.75 -26.87 -7.89
CA PRO A 110 -6.10 -26.33 -7.69
C PRO A 110 -6.22 -25.39 -6.48
N LEU A 111 -5.21 -25.37 -5.59
CA LEU A 111 -5.13 -24.47 -4.45
C LEU A 111 -5.14 -22.99 -4.89
N VAL A 112 -4.63 -22.69 -6.10
CA VAL A 112 -4.64 -21.33 -6.67
C VAL A 112 -6.06 -20.79 -6.81
N LEU A 113 -6.99 -21.60 -7.31
CA LEU A 113 -8.38 -21.20 -7.48
C LEU A 113 -9.05 -20.98 -6.13
N LEU A 114 -8.80 -21.86 -5.16
CA LEU A 114 -9.32 -21.71 -3.80
C LEU A 114 -8.83 -20.44 -3.13
N VAL A 115 -7.53 -20.14 -3.21
CA VAL A 115 -6.97 -18.93 -2.60
C VAL A 115 -7.48 -17.69 -3.33
N ALA A 116 -7.63 -17.71 -4.65
CA ALA A 116 -8.22 -16.59 -5.38
C ALA A 116 -9.66 -16.30 -4.92
N LEU A 117 -10.50 -17.33 -4.80
CA LEU A 117 -11.86 -17.20 -4.27
C LEU A 117 -11.85 -16.70 -2.82
N LYS A 118 -10.98 -17.25 -1.97
CA LYS A 118 -10.79 -16.81 -0.58
C LYS A 118 -10.46 -15.33 -0.50
N LEU A 119 -9.48 -14.85 -1.28
CA LEU A 119 -9.07 -13.45 -1.27
C LEU A 119 -10.19 -12.52 -1.73
N LEU A 120 -11.00 -12.95 -2.71
CA LEU A 120 -12.19 -12.22 -3.14
C LEU A 120 -13.22 -12.11 -2.02
N LEU A 121 -13.54 -13.21 -1.33
CA LEU A 121 -14.48 -13.20 -0.20
C LEU A 121 -13.97 -12.31 0.95
N VAL A 122 -12.70 -12.45 1.32
CA VAL A 122 -12.05 -11.64 2.36
C VAL A 122 -12.10 -10.15 2.01
N PHE A 123 -11.94 -9.78 0.74
CA PHE A 123 -12.04 -8.39 0.30
C PHE A 123 -13.44 -7.82 0.56
N TYR A 124 -14.50 -8.54 0.19
CA TYR A 124 -15.87 -8.08 0.41
C TYR A 124 -16.22 -8.02 1.90
N VAL A 125 -15.81 -9.00 2.70
CA VAL A 125 -16.02 -8.99 4.15
C VAL A 125 -15.30 -7.80 4.79
N ASN A 126 -14.01 -7.60 4.49
CA ASN A 126 -13.25 -6.47 5.02
C ASN A 126 -13.84 -5.12 4.60
N LYS A 127 -14.39 -5.02 3.37
CA LYS A 127 -15.10 -3.82 2.91
C LYS A 127 -16.35 -3.56 3.76
N CYS A 128 -17.15 -4.59 4.02
CA CYS A 128 -18.33 -4.47 4.88
C CYS A 128 -17.93 -4.09 6.32
N GLU A 129 -16.89 -4.71 6.87
CA GLU A 129 -16.37 -4.35 8.20
C GLU A 129 -15.94 -2.88 8.28
N LEU A 130 -15.22 -2.40 7.28
CA LEU A 130 -14.76 -1.02 7.22
C LEU A 130 -15.95 -0.03 7.18
N MET A 131 -17.00 -0.34 6.44
CA MET A 131 -18.15 0.56 6.27
C MET A 131 -19.08 0.58 7.49
N TYR A 132 -19.27 -0.55 8.17
CA TYR A 132 -20.33 -0.70 9.19
C TYR A 132 -19.81 -0.90 10.61
N LEU A 133 -18.64 -1.52 10.80
CA LEU A 133 -18.19 -2.01 12.11
C LEU A 133 -17.05 -1.19 12.73
N CYS A 134 -16.29 -0.46 11.92
CA CYS A 134 -15.08 0.24 12.37
C CYS A 134 -15.30 1.74 12.54
N GLN A 135 -14.57 2.31 13.52
CA GLN A 135 -14.44 3.76 13.64
C GLN A 135 -13.44 4.31 12.61
N PRO A 136 -13.61 5.58 12.18
CA PRO A 136 -12.64 6.23 11.30
C PRO A 136 -11.23 6.17 11.90
N PRO A 137 -10.19 5.94 11.08
CA PRO A 137 -8.83 5.75 11.58
C PRO A 137 -8.31 7.02 12.26
N ALA A 138 -7.80 6.87 13.49
CA ALA A 138 -7.31 7.99 14.32
C ALA A 138 -5.98 8.59 13.82
N ARG A 139 -5.25 7.92 12.92
CA ARG A 139 -4.00 8.40 12.33
C ARG A 139 -4.07 8.25 10.81
N LEU A 140 -3.88 9.36 10.10
CA LEU A 140 -3.69 9.38 8.66
C LEU A 140 -2.31 8.82 8.34
N TRP A 141 -2.27 7.63 7.74
CA TRP A 141 -1.02 6.95 7.45
C TRP A 141 -0.35 7.51 6.19
N ARG A 142 0.99 7.68 6.22
CA ARG A 142 1.78 8.09 5.05
C ARG A 142 1.89 6.93 4.06
N SER A 143 0.96 6.87 3.10
CA SER A 143 0.77 5.79 2.11
C SER A 143 2.06 5.28 1.43
N SER A 144 3.00 6.17 1.09
CA SER A 144 4.24 5.78 0.39
C SER A 144 5.17 4.90 1.23
N GLN A 145 5.23 5.07 2.55
CA GLN A 145 6.15 4.30 3.40
C GLN A 145 5.67 2.86 3.63
N THR A 146 4.36 2.65 3.79
CA THR A 146 3.78 1.31 3.93
C THR A 146 3.89 0.50 2.66
N GLN A 147 3.67 1.12 1.51
CA GLN A 147 3.76 0.42 0.22
C GLN A 147 5.15 -0.21 0.04
N THR A 148 6.21 0.55 0.30
CA THR A 148 7.59 0.04 0.22
C THR A 148 7.82 -1.09 1.22
N LEU A 149 7.33 -0.94 2.46
CA LEU A 149 7.46 -1.98 3.48
C LEU A 149 6.76 -3.28 3.07
N PHE A 150 5.53 -3.23 2.57
CA PHE A 150 4.81 -4.43 2.10
C PHE A 150 5.51 -5.10 0.92
N LEU A 151 6.04 -4.31 -0.02
CA LEU A 151 6.80 -4.85 -1.15
C LEU A 151 8.06 -5.59 -0.68
N VAL A 152 8.79 -5.04 0.30
CA VAL A 152 9.93 -5.72 0.92
C VAL A 152 9.51 -7.02 1.60
N LEU A 153 8.39 -7.04 2.34
CA LEU A 153 7.91 -8.26 3.00
C LEU A 153 7.48 -9.36 2.00
N VAL A 154 6.80 -8.98 0.93
CA VAL A 154 6.44 -9.91 -0.17
C VAL A 154 7.71 -10.44 -0.84
N PHE A 155 8.70 -9.58 -1.11
CA PHE A 155 9.96 -9.98 -1.72
C PHE A 155 10.71 -10.99 -0.84
N VAL A 156 10.89 -10.70 0.45
CA VAL A 156 11.59 -11.58 1.40
C VAL A 156 10.90 -12.93 1.52
N SER A 157 9.57 -12.94 1.59
CA SER A 157 8.82 -14.18 1.69
C SER A 157 8.83 -15.00 0.41
N LEU A 158 8.69 -14.37 -0.76
CA LEU A 158 8.82 -15.06 -2.04
C LEU A 158 10.22 -15.67 -2.21
N PHE A 159 11.26 -14.92 -1.87
CA PHE A 159 12.64 -15.42 -1.90
C PHE A 159 12.82 -16.63 -0.98
N GLY A 160 12.29 -16.57 0.25
CA GLY A 160 12.29 -17.71 1.18
C GLY A 160 11.59 -18.94 0.59
N VAL A 161 10.40 -18.76 0.01
CA VAL A 161 9.65 -19.87 -0.63
C VAL A 161 10.44 -20.47 -1.79
N LEU A 162 11.08 -19.66 -2.63
CA LEU A 162 11.90 -20.14 -3.75
C LEU A 162 13.10 -20.97 -3.25
N LEU A 163 13.78 -20.53 -2.18
CA LEU A 163 14.86 -21.30 -1.58
C LEU A 163 14.36 -22.65 -1.04
N THR A 164 13.21 -22.66 -0.37
CA THR A 164 12.62 -23.92 0.12
C THR A 164 12.23 -24.85 -1.03
N HIS A 165 11.65 -24.33 -2.11
CA HIS A 165 11.38 -25.11 -3.32
C HIS A 165 12.65 -25.68 -3.94
N GLY A 166 13.71 -24.87 -4.06
CA GLY A 166 15.00 -25.32 -4.57
C GLY A 166 15.59 -26.46 -3.73
N TYR A 167 15.52 -26.35 -2.40
CA TYR A 167 15.93 -27.43 -1.50
C TYR A 167 15.10 -28.70 -1.69
N LEU A 168 13.76 -28.58 -1.74
CA LEU A 168 12.86 -29.73 -1.93
C LEU A 168 13.13 -30.46 -3.23
N ILE A 169 13.25 -29.71 -4.33
CA ILE A 169 13.40 -30.27 -5.67
C ILE A 169 14.73 -31.00 -5.84
N MET A 170 15.79 -30.51 -5.17
CA MET A 170 17.15 -31.04 -5.32
C MET A 170 17.52 -32.13 -4.32
N GLN A 171 17.08 -32.00 -3.06
CA GLN A 171 17.60 -32.82 -1.96
C GLN A 171 16.59 -33.84 -1.42
N VAL A 172 15.29 -33.63 -1.63
CA VAL A 172 14.27 -34.52 -1.06
C VAL A 172 13.87 -35.60 -2.08
N PRO A 173 14.04 -36.90 -1.74
CA PRO A 173 13.62 -37.98 -2.62
C PRO A 173 12.09 -38.06 -2.69
N VAL A 174 11.57 -38.40 -3.87
CA VAL A 174 10.13 -38.52 -4.12
C VAL A 174 9.59 -39.88 -3.71
N SER A 175 8.27 -39.99 -3.50
CA SER A 175 7.59 -41.25 -3.23
C SER A 175 7.64 -42.18 -4.45
N GLU A 176 8.15 -43.40 -4.29
CA GLU A 176 8.31 -44.35 -5.41
C GLU A 176 6.97 -44.87 -5.96
N GLY A 177 6.01 -45.17 -5.07
CA GLY A 177 4.78 -45.87 -5.44
C GLY A 177 3.62 -44.97 -5.84
N CYS A 178 3.64 -43.67 -5.52
CA CYS A 178 2.48 -42.82 -5.72
C CYS A 178 2.78 -41.31 -5.88
N GLY A 179 1.77 -40.50 -6.21
CA GLY A 179 1.90 -39.05 -6.45
C GLY A 179 2.11 -38.64 -7.92
N PRO A 180 2.29 -37.34 -8.22
CA PRO A 180 2.50 -36.82 -9.58
C PRO A 180 3.95 -36.96 -10.08
N PHE A 181 4.90 -37.29 -9.20
CA PHE A 181 6.34 -37.40 -9.51
C PHE A 181 6.85 -38.86 -9.62
N ARG A 182 5.94 -39.83 -9.83
CA ARG A 182 6.27 -41.26 -9.92
C ARG A 182 7.30 -41.55 -11.02
N GLY A 183 8.15 -42.55 -10.78
CA GLY A 183 9.12 -43.03 -11.77
C GLY A 183 10.40 -42.21 -11.87
N THR A 184 10.61 -41.23 -10.98
CA THR A 184 11.87 -40.50 -10.83
C THR A 184 12.37 -40.63 -9.40
N GLN A 185 13.68 -40.46 -9.17
CA GLN A 185 14.26 -40.49 -7.80
C GLN A 185 14.16 -39.12 -7.12
N TYR A 186 14.16 -38.04 -7.92
CA TYR A 186 14.08 -36.67 -7.46
C TYR A 186 13.21 -35.82 -8.39
N MET A 187 12.55 -34.80 -7.83
CA MET A 187 11.63 -33.93 -8.59
C MET A 187 12.32 -33.22 -9.76
N TYR A 188 13.60 -32.85 -9.63
CA TYR A 188 14.32 -32.13 -10.70
C TYR A 188 14.39 -32.93 -12.01
N GLN A 189 14.39 -34.27 -11.95
CA GLN A 189 14.47 -35.12 -13.13
C GLN A 189 13.21 -34.95 -13.99
N LEU A 190 12.04 -34.90 -13.36
CA LEU A 190 10.78 -34.66 -14.06
C LEU A 190 10.74 -33.24 -14.66
N PHE A 191 11.22 -32.23 -13.94
CA PHE A 191 11.32 -30.87 -14.48
C PHE A 191 12.26 -30.80 -15.69
N MET A 192 13.42 -31.45 -15.63
CA MET A 192 14.37 -31.51 -16.75
C MET A 192 13.76 -32.25 -17.94
N GLN A 193 13.08 -33.38 -17.72
CA GLN A 193 12.36 -34.10 -18.78
C GLN A 193 11.22 -33.25 -19.38
N GLY A 194 10.47 -32.51 -18.56
CA GLY A 194 9.43 -31.58 -19.02
C GLY A 194 10.01 -30.46 -19.88
N ILE A 195 11.14 -29.87 -19.46
CA ILE A 195 11.89 -28.88 -20.24
C ILE A 195 12.38 -29.47 -21.56
N LEU A 196 12.91 -30.70 -21.53
CA LEU A 196 13.38 -31.43 -22.70
C LEU A 196 12.24 -31.79 -23.66
N LYS A 197 11.05 -32.09 -23.16
CA LYS A 197 9.85 -32.36 -23.97
C LYS A 197 9.25 -31.08 -24.55
N LEU A 198 9.21 -30.00 -23.76
CA LEU A 198 8.89 -28.66 -24.29
C LEU A 198 9.88 -28.22 -25.37
N ARG A 199 11.14 -28.67 -25.31
CA ARG A 199 12.12 -28.43 -26.37
C ARG A 199 11.76 -29.08 -27.70
N GLU A 200 11.05 -30.20 -27.69
CA GLU A 200 10.56 -30.87 -28.89
C GLU A 200 9.35 -30.16 -29.52
N GLU A 201 8.57 -29.43 -28.71
CA GLU A 201 7.55 -28.47 -29.18
C GLU A 201 8.25 -27.24 -29.79
N HIS A 202 8.76 -27.44 -31.01
CA HIS A 202 9.85 -26.71 -31.63
C HIS A 202 9.68 -25.18 -31.82
N LEU A 203 8.49 -24.62 -31.63
CA LEU A 203 8.22 -23.20 -31.85
C LEU A 203 8.35 -22.38 -30.56
N PHE A 204 7.63 -22.76 -29.50
CA PHE A 204 7.66 -22.02 -28.23
C PHE A 204 9.05 -22.08 -27.59
N TRP A 205 9.67 -23.25 -27.54
CA TRP A 205 10.97 -23.40 -26.93
C TRP A 205 12.09 -22.76 -27.75
N ARG A 206 11.98 -22.75 -29.08
CA ARG A 206 12.94 -22.05 -29.95
C ARG A 206 12.86 -20.54 -29.75
N ALA A 207 11.66 -19.99 -29.62
CA ALA A 207 11.47 -18.58 -29.27
C ALA A 207 12.00 -18.27 -27.85
N PHE A 208 11.70 -19.12 -26.86
CA PHE A 208 12.16 -18.98 -25.49
C PHE A 208 13.69 -18.98 -25.41
N VAL A 209 14.37 -20.01 -25.94
CA VAL A 209 15.84 -20.11 -25.97
C VAL A 209 16.46 -18.96 -26.75
N TYR A 210 15.84 -18.50 -27.84
CA TYR A 210 16.31 -17.33 -28.58
C TYR A 210 16.28 -16.07 -27.71
N ILE A 211 15.19 -15.84 -26.96
CA ILE A 211 15.04 -14.71 -26.05
C ILE A 211 16.01 -14.82 -24.85
N THR A 212 16.27 -16.02 -24.34
CA THR A 212 17.19 -16.23 -23.20
C THR A 212 18.68 -16.16 -23.58
N LYS A 213 19.02 -15.98 -24.86
CA LYS A 213 20.43 -15.77 -25.26
C LYS A 213 20.98 -14.52 -24.57
N PRO A 214 22.19 -14.58 -23.99
CA PRO A 214 22.77 -13.45 -23.25
C PRO A 214 22.88 -12.18 -24.11
N ALA A 215 23.10 -12.32 -25.41
CA ALA A 215 23.12 -11.21 -26.36
C ALA A 215 21.75 -10.52 -26.53
N ILE A 216 20.65 -11.29 -26.56
CA ILE A 216 19.29 -10.74 -26.71
C ILE A 216 18.86 -10.06 -25.41
N ILE A 217 19.13 -10.69 -24.25
CA ILE A 217 18.89 -10.08 -22.94
C ILE A 217 19.66 -8.76 -22.82
N GLY A 218 20.94 -8.74 -23.21
CA GLY A 218 21.76 -7.53 -23.22
C GLY A 218 21.18 -6.44 -24.12
N GLY A 219 20.74 -6.81 -25.33
CA GLY A 219 20.07 -5.88 -26.26
C GLY A 219 18.78 -5.30 -25.69
N VAL A 220 17.90 -6.13 -25.12
CA VAL A 220 16.65 -5.68 -24.49
C VAL A 220 16.94 -4.77 -23.30
N LEU A 221 17.90 -5.11 -22.43
CA LEU A 221 18.30 -4.26 -21.30
C LEU A 221 18.85 -2.91 -21.77
N LEU A 222 19.66 -2.89 -22.83
CA LEU A 222 20.20 -1.66 -23.40
C LEU A 222 19.09 -0.79 -24.00
N THR A 223 18.17 -1.38 -24.78
CA THR A 223 17.01 -0.65 -25.33
C THR A 223 16.11 -0.11 -24.23
N MET A 224 15.85 -0.88 -23.17
CA MET A 224 15.08 -0.44 -22.00
C MET A 224 15.81 0.69 -21.26
N GLY A 225 17.12 0.62 -21.13
CA GLY A 225 17.94 1.68 -20.53
C GLY A 225 17.84 2.98 -21.32
N VAL A 226 18.02 2.92 -22.65
CA VAL A 226 17.88 4.07 -23.56
C VAL A 226 16.46 4.63 -23.52
N ALA A 227 15.43 3.78 -23.58
CA ALA A 227 14.04 4.19 -23.50
C ALA A 227 13.74 4.88 -22.17
N THR A 228 14.20 4.32 -21.06
CA THR A 228 14.05 4.92 -19.73
C THR A 228 14.75 6.27 -19.63
N TYR A 229 15.98 6.38 -20.16
CA TYR A 229 16.71 7.64 -20.23
C TYR A 229 15.96 8.68 -21.07
N TYR A 230 15.49 8.31 -22.26
CA TYR A 230 14.72 9.18 -23.15
C TYR A 230 13.43 9.67 -22.49
N LEU A 231 12.66 8.77 -21.88
CA LEU A 231 11.42 9.13 -21.19
C LEU A 231 11.69 10.05 -19.99
N ARG A 232 12.80 9.84 -19.27
CA ARG A 232 13.23 10.71 -18.16
C ARG A 232 13.68 12.09 -18.65
N ALA A 233 14.38 12.16 -19.78
CA ALA A 233 14.75 13.43 -20.40
C ALA A 233 13.50 14.20 -20.88
N LYS A 234 12.57 13.49 -21.54
CA LYS A 234 11.28 14.03 -21.98
C LYS A 234 10.46 14.55 -20.80
N SER A 235 10.37 13.82 -19.70
CA SER A 235 9.62 14.27 -18.51
C SER A 235 10.22 15.54 -17.90
N ARG A 236 11.55 15.64 -17.78
CA ARG A 236 12.24 16.85 -17.31
C ARG A 236 11.99 18.05 -18.23
N ALA A 237 12.05 17.85 -19.55
CA ALA A 237 11.79 18.91 -20.52
C ALA A 237 10.32 19.40 -20.45
N GLN A 238 9.36 18.50 -20.28
CA GLN A 238 7.95 18.86 -20.12
C GLN A 238 7.70 19.67 -18.84
N ILE A 239 8.32 19.28 -17.72
CA ILE A 239 8.25 20.05 -16.47
C ILE A 239 8.82 21.46 -16.66
N ALA A 240 9.97 21.59 -17.33
CA ALA A 240 10.56 22.89 -17.61
C ALA A 240 9.67 23.77 -18.50
N LYS A 241 9.06 23.21 -19.55
CA LYS A 241 8.11 23.93 -20.42
C LYS A 241 6.90 24.42 -19.65
N VAL A 242 6.32 23.58 -18.79
CA VAL A 242 5.17 23.97 -17.95
C VAL A 242 5.57 25.10 -16.98
N LYS A 243 6.76 25.04 -16.40
CA LYS A 243 7.27 26.11 -15.52
C LYS A 243 7.41 27.43 -16.26
N LEU A 244 8.04 27.42 -17.43
CA LEU A 244 8.22 28.62 -18.26
C LEU A 244 6.88 29.22 -18.69
N LEU A 245 5.92 28.38 -19.12
CA LEU A 245 4.60 28.85 -19.52
C LEU A 245 3.85 29.52 -18.35
N LYS A 246 3.99 28.99 -17.13
CA LYS A 246 3.42 29.62 -15.92
C LYS A 246 4.06 30.97 -15.61
N GLU A 247 5.39 31.07 -15.73
CA GLU A 247 6.10 32.35 -15.53
C GLU A 247 5.67 33.40 -16.57
N LEU A 248 5.52 33.01 -17.84
CA LEU A 248 5.03 33.90 -18.90
C LEU A 248 3.62 34.41 -18.62
N LEU A 249 2.69 33.52 -18.22
CA LEU A 249 1.32 33.93 -17.86
C LEU A 249 1.29 34.91 -16.67
N CYS A 250 2.17 34.73 -15.69
CA CYS A 250 2.30 35.63 -14.54
C CYS A 250 2.85 37.01 -14.95
N LEU A 251 3.83 37.06 -15.86
CA LEU A 251 4.36 38.30 -16.39
C LEU A 251 3.33 39.05 -17.24
N GLU A 252 2.58 38.34 -18.09
CA GLU A 252 1.50 38.93 -18.90
C GLU A 252 0.38 39.52 -18.03
N ALA A 253 0.01 38.83 -16.94
CA ALA A 253 -0.98 39.34 -15.98
C ALA A 253 -0.51 40.67 -15.33
N LYS A 254 0.75 40.74 -14.90
CA LYS A 254 1.34 41.97 -14.32
C LYS A 254 1.42 43.12 -15.31
N ASP A 255 1.75 42.84 -16.57
CA ASP A 255 1.80 43.86 -17.62
C ASP A 255 0.41 44.44 -17.91
N LYS A 256 -0.62 43.59 -17.96
CA LYS A 256 -2.02 44.04 -18.08
C LYS A 256 -2.44 44.92 -16.91
N GLU A 257 -2.10 44.55 -15.68
CA GLU A 257 -2.37 45.38 -14.49
C GLU A 257 -1.64 46.73 -14.56
N PHE A 258 -0.38 46.75 -14.98
CA PHE A 258 0.40 47.98 -15.13
C PHE A 258 -0.19 48.91 -16.21
N LEU A 259 -0.59 48.36 -17.36
CA LEU A 259 -1.22 49.12 -18.43
C LEU A 259 -2.57 49.71 -18.00
N LEU A 260 -3.42 48.94 -17.32
CA LEU A 260 -4.70 49.43 -16.78
C LEU A 260 -4.49 50.52 -15.71
N ALA A 261 -3.49 50.37 -14.84
CA ALA A 261 -3.13 51.38 -13.85
C ALA A 261 -2.64 52.69 -14.48
N ASN A 262 -1.91 52.64 -15.59
CA ASN A 262 -1.50 53.85 -16.31
C ASN A 262 -2.65 54.49 -17.09
N LEU A 263 -3.50 53.70 -17.76
CA LEU A 263 -4.67 54.20 -18.47
C LEU A 263 -5.65 54.89 -17.52
N SER A 264 -5.91 54.30 -16.34
CA SER A 264 -6.78 54.91 -15.32
C SER A 264 -6.23 56.24 -14.77
N LYS A 265 -4.91 56.36 -14.60
CA LYS A 265 -4.26 57.63 -14.23
C LYS A 265 -4.41 58.70 -15.30
N VAL A 266 -4.24 58.34 -16.58
CA VAL A 266 -4.40 59.28 -17.70
C VAL A 266 -5.87 59.69 -17.88
N ALA A 267 -6.81 58.75 -17.77
CA ALA A 267 -8.24 59.04 -17.80
C ALA A 267 -8.63 60.01 -16.68
N ARG A 268 -8.21 59.72 -15.44
CA ARG A 268 -8.47 60.59 -14.27
C ARG A 268 -7.79 61.95 -14.37
N GLY A 269 -6.66 62.06 -15.09
CA GLY A 269 -6.01 63.34 -15.41
C GLY A 269 -6.71 64.13 -16.52
N LYS A 270 -7.55 63.49 -17.34
CA LYS A 270 -8.35 64.12 -18.40
C LYS A 270 -9.76 64.51 -17.93
N ASP A 271 -10.23 63.91 -16.84
CA ASP A 271 -11.50 64.26 -16.15
C ASP A 271 -11.41 65.55 -15.31
N CYS A 272 -10.70 66.58 -15.81
CA CYS A 272 -11.03 67.98 -15.53
C CYS A 272 -11.91 68.58 -16.64
N THR A 273 -12.39 67.79 -17.61
CA THR A 273 -13.43 68.24 -18.53
C THR A 273 -14.25 67.06 -19.06
N GLY A 274 -15.44 66.85 -18.48
CA GLY A 274 -16.48 66.02 -19.09
C GLY A 274 -16.67 64.62 -18.49
N GLU A 275 -17.54 64.58 -17.51
CA GLU A 275 -18.31 63.44 -17.00
C GLU A 275 -18.69 62.40 -18.08
N GLN A 276 -17.96 61.29 -18.18
CA GLN A 276 -18.47 59.94 -18.51
C GLN A 276 -17.34 58.92 -18.68
N LEU A 277 -17.07 58.11 -17.65
CA LEU A 277 -16.52 56.77 -17.87
C LEU A 277 -16.97 55.76 -16.81
N ASP A 278 -18.21 55.88 -16.33
CA ASP A 278 -18.81 54.93 -15.36
C ASP A 278 -19.40 53.68 -16.04
N ARG A 279 -18.89 53.28 -17.22
CA ARG A 279 -19.51 52.21 -18.03
C ARG A 279 -18.56 51.14 -18.58
N ILE A 280 -17.37 50.96 -18.02
CA ILE A 280 -16.51 49.82 -18.39
C ILE A 280 -16.32 48.83 -17.23
N GLU A 281 -16.82 49.12 -16.03
CA GLU A 281 -16.71 48.19 -14.89
C GLU A 281 -17.78 47.07 -14.86
N LEU A 282 -18.81 47.15 -15.73
CA LEU A 282 -20.00 46.30 -15.64
C LEU A 282 -19.93 44.92 -16.33
N VAL A 283 -18.75 44.43 -16.72
CA VAL A 283 -18.62 43.06 -17.29
C VAL A 283 -17.57 42.18 -16.58
N GLY A 284 -16.84 42.67 -15.56
CA GLY A 284 -15.77 41.88 -14.95
C GLY A 284 -15.67 41.81 -13.42
N GLY A 285 -16.40 42.64 -12.67
CA GLY A 285 -16.14 42.84 -11.24
C GLY A 285 -17.21 42.27 -10.31
N GLY A 286 -17.19 40.97 -10.05
CA GLY A 286 -17.82 40.43 -8.84
C GLY A 286 -17.04 40.92 -7.61
N ARG A 287 -17.74 41.58 -6.66
CA ARG A 287 -17.25 42.05 -5.36
C ARG A 287 -16.12 41.16 -4.77
N LEU A 288 -14.87 41.60 -4.91
CA LEU A 288 -13.73 41.11 -4.14
C LEU A 288 -13.65 41.93 -2.85
N ASN A 289 -13.88 41.29 -1.70
CA ASN A 289 -13.53 41.70 -0.34
C ASN A 289 -14.20 40.75 0.67
N GLY A 290 -14.11 39.45 0.42
CA GLY A 290 -14.42 38.40 1.39
C GLY A 290 -13.15 37.73 1.91
N PRO A 291 -13.14 37.16 3.13
CA PRO A 291 -12.01 36.40 3.65
C PRO A 291 -11.63 35.16 2.80
N ALA A 292 -12.44 34.80 1.80
CA ALA A 292 -12.15 33.79 0.80
C ALA A 292 -11.18 34.25 -0.31
N ASP A 293 -11.04 35.57 -0.54
CA ASP A 293 -10.29 36.12 -1.68
C ASP A 293 -8.77 36.08 -1.48
N ARG A 294 -8.29 35.94 -0.24
CA ARG A 294 -6.85 35.82 0.06
C ARG A 294 -6.19 34.56 -0.51
N TYR A 295 -6.97 33.57 -0.93
CA TYR A 295 -6.46 32.35 -1.55
C TYR A 295 -6.40 32.41 -3.08
N TYR A 296 -6.95 33.44 -3.71
CA TYR A 296 -7.07 33.52 -5.18
C TYR A 296 -5.99 34.40 -5.83
N THR A 297 -5.38 35.34 -5.10
CA THR A 297 -4.51 36.37 -5.69
C THR A 297 -3.03 36.01 -5.76
N ASP A 298 -2.66 34.72 -5.70
CA ASP A 298 -1.26 34.30 -5.81
C ASP A 298 -1.05 33.32 -7.00
N PRO A 299 -0.76 33.82 -8.21
CA PRO A 299 -0.66 32.99 -9.42
C PRO A 299 0.52 32.00 -9.40
N CYS A 300 1.41 32.11 -8.41
CA CYS A 300 2.61 31.26 -8.24
C CYS A 300 2.52 30.26 -7.07
N ALA A 301 1.41 30.19 -6.34
CA ALA A 301 1.27 29.23 -5.24
C ALA A 301 1.14 27.79 -5.77
N THR A 302 2.26 27.05 -5.81
CA THR A 302 2.22 25.59 -5.85
C THR A 302 1.59 25.10 -4.54
N TRP A 303 0.47 24.37 -4.61
CA TRP A 303 -0.17 23.71 -3.47
C TRP A 303 0.85 22.99 -2.59
N ARG A 304 1.23 23.63 -1.47
CA ARG A 304 1.97 23.01 -0.38
C ARG A 304 0.94 22.76 0.70
N TYR A 305 0.75 21.50 1.08
CA TYR A 305 -0.10 21.15 2.22
C TYR A 305 0.45 21.86 3.46
N GLU A 306 -0.34 22.76 4.00
CA GLU A 306 -0.03 23.48 5.23
C GLU A 306 -0.40 22.56 6.40
N GLU A 307 0.59 22.18 7.20
CA GLU A 307 0.37 21.47 8.47
C GLU A 307 -0.42 22.40 9.41
N SER A 308 -1.53 21.89 9.93
CA SER A 308 -2.41 22.60 10.86
C SER A 308 -1.62 23.18 12.04
N PRO A 309 -1.74 24.48 12.38
CA PRO A 309 -1.10 25.02 13.57
C PRO A 309 -1.81 24.50 14.83
N HIS A 310 -1.04 23.90 15.73
CA HIS A 310 -1.47 23.65 17.11
C HIS A 310 -1.77 24.99 17.79
N LYS A 311 -3.00 25.14 18.29
CA LYS A 311 -3.42 26.26 19.13
C LYS A 311 -2.93 26.00 20.57
N PRO A 312 -2.14 26.89 21.20
CA PRO A 312 -1.95 26.82 22.64
C PRO A 312 -3.15 27.48 23.33
N ASP A 313 -3.77 26.77 24.26
CA ASP A 313 -4.80 27.31 25.14
C ASP A 313 -4.19 28.42 26.01
N VAL A 314 -4.70 29.64 25.86
CA VAL A 314 -4.47 30.74 26.80
C VAL A 314 -5.65 30.74 27.78
N GLY A 315 -5.43 30.19 28.97
CA GLY A 315 -6.25 30.43 30.15
C GLY A 315 -5.48 31.35 31.11
N ALA A 316 -6.04 32.53 31.37
CA ALA A 316 -5.50 33.50 32.31
C ALA A 316 -5.66 33.03 33.77
N GLY A 317 -4.63 33.28 34.60
CA GLY A 317 -4.67 33.04 36.05
C GLY A 317 -3.38 33.47 36.76
N THR A 318 -3.33 34.75 37.16
CA THR A 318 -2.70 35.32 38.36
C THR A 318 -1.41 34.72 38.98
N ALA A 319 -0.34 35.53 38.94
CA ALA A 319 0.58 35.90 40.02
C ALA A 319 1.23 34.83 40.93
N SER A 320 2.57 34.69 40.87
CA SER A 320 3.49 35.13 41.94
C SER A 320 4.96 34.72 41.68
N ALA A 321 5.86 35.61 42.11
CA ALA A 321 7.33 35.57 42.20
C ALA A 321 8.05 34.21 42.33
N GLY A 322 9.26 34.12 41.75
CA GLY A 322 10.21 33.02 42.02
C GLY A 322 11.49 33.06 41.18
N THR A 323 12.51 33.70 41.74
CA THR A 323 13.96 33.66 41.50
C THR A 323 14.54 32.59 40.56
N THR A 324 15.32 33.04 39.57
CA THR A 324 16.22 32.24 38.73
C THR A 324 17.41 31.69 39.52
N ASN A 325 17.65 30.38 39.43
CA ASN A 325 18.97 29.78 39.66
C ASN A 325 19.19 28.60 38.71
N SER A 326 20.47 28.40 38.41
CA SER A 326 21.07 27.59 37.37
C SER A 326 21.00 26.06 37.56
N THR A 327 21.36 25.37 36.47
CA THR A 327 22.18 24.13 36.36
C THR A 327 21.50 22.79 36.00
N SER A 328 22.05 22.21 34.92
CA SER A 328 22.32 20.77 34.65
C SER A 328 21.23 19.78 34.21
N SER A 329 21.53 19.18 33.04
CA SER A 329 21.61 17.72 32.78
C SER A 329 20.38 16.90 32.36
N SER A 330 20.45 16.48 31.09
CA SER A 330 20.48 15.09 30.59
C SER A 330 19.25 14.17 30.65
N SER A 331 18.98 13.61 29.47
CA SER A 331 18.64 12.20 29.20
C SER A 331 17.17 11.78 29.26
N GLY A 332 16.80 10.90 28.32
CA GLY A 332 15.68 9.98 28.50
C GLY A 332 14.75 9.82 27.31
N TYR A 333 15.15 8.99 26.35
CA TYR A 333 14.22 8.25 25.49
C TYR A 333 13.21 7.46 26.35
N GLN A 334 11.93 7.51 25.98
CA GLN A 334 11.05 6.34 25.88
C GLN A 334 9.85 6.65 24.97
#